data_AF-A0A3N5TX10-F1
#
_entry.id   AF-A0A3N5TX10-F1
#
_cell.length_a   1.000
_cell.length_b   1.000
_cell.length_c   1.000
_cell.angle_alpha   90.00
_cell.angle_beta   90.00
_cell.angle_gamma   90.00
#
_symmetry.space_group_name_H-M   'P 1'
#
loop_
_entity.id
_entity.type
_entity.pdbx_description
1 polymer ?
#
loop_
_entity_poly.entity_id
_entity_poly.type
_entity_poly.pdbx_seq_one_letter_code
_entity_poly.pdbx_strand_id
1 'polypeptide(L)'
;SSTVEHPDLFNAVSIDKDGHLAAPMFKGQSLKDGELCLTFENLLTKSPFVPLVRKVLAKVEAAYGRPVDIEFAWDDNKLHILQCRSLSTRREMEKVVIPENIPPERILFTTHVGLSNSIVPDLEYIVYVDPRAYDGLKTYEEKMKIASVVNLLNKDLSEKRFALLGPGRWGSNDINLGVRVSYANINKAKLLMEIAFARDGYTPEVSYGTHFFQDLVEADIVIVPLFPDDPGAIFNESFLINSQNVLKDVVPEAEDCEQVVRVIHVPSVCNGDSLQVYLDSLNRKGTGFFGPKEEGK
;
A
#
# COMPACT_ATOMS: atom_id res chain seq x y z
N SER A 1 24.73 8.88 25.25
CA SER A 1 23.45 9.57 24.98
C SER A 1 23.78 11.01 24.63
N SER A 2 23.70 11.37 23.35
CA SER A 2 23.89 12.75 22.88
C SER A 2 22.60 13.52 23.17
N THR A 3 22.62 14.42 24.14
CA THR A 3 21.51 15.34 24.39
C THR A 3 21.43 16.27 23.18
N VAL A 4 20.39 16.11 22.35
CA VAL A 4 20.13 17.03 21.25
C VAL A 4 19.66 18.33 21.89
N GLU A 5 20.46 19.40 21.80
CA GLU A 5 20.05 20.74 22.17
C GLU A 5 19.72 21.51 20.88
N HIS A 6 18.43 21.75 20.63
CA HIS A 6 17.99 22.50 19.47
C HIS A 6 16.87 23.47 19.88
N PRO A 7 16.88 24.75 19.43
CA PRO A 7 15.86 25.74 19.79
C PRO A 7 14.44 25.31 19.38
N ASP A 8 14.32 24.50 18.34
CA ASP A 8 13.01 24.01 17.85
C ASP A 8 12.42 22.88 18.67
N LEU A 9 13.14 22.34 19.66
CA LEU A 9 12.55 21.37 20.59
C LEU A 9 11.33 21.97 21.30
N PHE A 10 11.33 23.27 21.59
CA PHE A 10 10.15 23.94 22.12
C PHE A 10 8.91 23.72 21.25
N ASN A 11 9.06 23.72 19.92
CA ASN A 11 7.96 23.54 18.98
C ASN A 11 7.61 22.07 18.75
N ALA A 12 8.59 21.17 18.79
CA ALA A 12 8.47 19.80 18.31
C ALA A 12 8.13 18.76 19.40
N VAL A 13 8.57 18.95 20.65
CA VAL A 13 8.45 17.92 21.68
C VAL A 13 7.46 18.27 22.79
N SER A 14 6.92 17.22 23.40
CA SER A 14 6.31 17.23 24.73
C SER A 14 7.12 16.34 25.67
N ILE A 15 7.00 16.57 26.98
CA ILE A 15 7.66 15.80 28.03
C ILE A 15 6.60 14.86 28.63
N ASP A 16 6.85 13.56 28.58
CA ASP A 16 6.08 12.57 29.36
C ASP A 16 6.73 12.39 30.72
N LYS A 17 5.95 12.67 31.76
CA LYS A 17 6.33 12.41 33.15
C LYS A 17 5.25 11.57 33.81
N ASP A 18 5.59 10.33 34.14
CA ASP A 18 4.70 9.39 34.83
C ASP A 18 3.33 9.24 34.12
N GLY A 19 3.33 9.17 32.78
CA GLY A 19 2.14 9.03 31.94
C GLY A 19 1.39 10.34 31.68
N HIS A 20 1.95 11.48 32.09
CA HIS A 20 1.38 12.80 31.84
C HIS A 20 2.23 13.52 30.80
N LEU A 21 1.66 13.65 29.60
CA LEU A 21 2.30 14.29 28.47
C LEU A 21 1.97 15.79 28.44
N ALA A 22 2.99 16.66 28.46
CA ALA A 22 2.81 18.11 28.41
C ALA A 22 3.88 18.81 27.56
N ALA A 23 3.45 19.76 26.74
CA ALA A 23 4.36 20.59 25.96
C ALA A 23 5.12 21.60 26.85
N PRO A 24 6.36 21.97 26.49
CA PRO A 24 7.09 23.02 27.19
C PRO A 24 6.29 24.33 27.25
N MET A 25 6.29 24.98 28.41
CA MET A 25 5.56 26.23 28.64
C MET A 25 6.24 27.41 27.95
N PHE A 26 7.57 27.47 27.96
CA PHE A 26 8.38 28.54 27.37
C PHE A 26 9.67 28.00 26.72
N LYS A 27 10.23 28.78 25.78
CA LYS A 27 11.51 28.44 25.12
C LYS A 27 12.65 28.42 26.15
N GLY A 28 13.47 27.36 26.12
CA GLY A 28 14.58 27.19 27.06
C GLY A 28 14.20 26.53 28.39
N GLN A 29 12.95 26.09 28.57
CA GLN A 29 12.58 25.21 29.68
C GLN A 29 13.46 23.94 29.65
N SER A 30 13.92 23.49 30.82
CA SER A 30 14.65 22.23 30.95
C SER A 30 13.78 21.07 30.48
N LEU A 31 14.32 20.26 29.58
CA LEU A 31 13.67 19.08 29.00
C LEU A 31 14.16 17.77 29.65
N LYS A 32 14.82 17.86 30.81
CA LYS A 32 15.51 16.73 31.45
C LYS A 32 14.64 15.88 32.39
N ASP A 33 13.43 16.35 32.70
CA ASP A 33 12.60 15.79 33.78
C ASP A 33 11.57 14.75 33.30
N GLY A 34 11.81 14.12 32.14
CA GLY A 34 10.93 13.09 31.56
C GLY A 34 11.40 12.60 30.19
N GLU A 35 10.61 11.74 29.56
CA GLU A 35 10.88 11.28 28.19
C GLU A 35 10.37 12.28 27.16
N LEU A 36 11.14 12.49 26.09
CA LEU A 36 10.75 13.43 25.04
C LEU A 36 9.97 12.70 23.94
N CYS A 37 8.74 13.15 23.72
CA CYS A 37 7.88 12.63 22.66
C CYS A 37 7.68 13.70 21.59
N LEU A 38 7.83 13.32 20.32
CA LEU A 38 7.50 14.20 19.20
C LEU A 38 5.97 14.34 19.11
N THR A 39 5.48 15.56 19.28
CA THR A 39 4.04 15.87 19.31
C THR A 39 3.68 17.12 18.52
N PHE A 40 4.63 18.04 18.34
CA PHE A 40 4.44 19.32 17.67
C PHE A 40 3.35 20.23 18.29
N GLU A 41 2.96 20.00 19.54
CA GLU A 41 1.85 20.72 20.21
C GLU A 41 2.03 22.24 20.14
N ASN A 42 3.22 22.75 20.49
CA ASN A 42 3.49 24.18 20.47
C ASN A 42 3.59 24.74 19.03
N LEU A 43 4.04 23.95 18.04
CA LEU A 43 3.95 24.36 16.63
C LEU A 43 2.49 24.53 16.21
N LEU A 44 1.61 23.61 16.63
CA LEU A 44 0.21 23.60 16.24
C LEU A 44 -0.62 24.67 16.96
N THR A 45 -0.31 24.95 18.23
CA THR A 45 -1.14 25.82 19.10
C THR A 45 -0.55 27.21 19.35
N LYS A 46 0.79 27.35 19.36
CA LYS A 46 1.49 28.60 19.72
C LYS A 46 2.21 29.27 18.54
N SER A 47 2.04 28.76 17.33
CA SER A 47 2.63 29.35 16.13
C SER A 47 1.56 29.70 15.09
N PRO A 48 1.84 30.59 14.14
CA PRO A 48 0.93 30.89 13.03
C PRO A 48 0.88 29.78 11.97
N PHE A 49 1.54 28.64 12.18
CA PHE A 49 1.66 27.55 11.23
C PHE A 49 0.29 27.03 10.73
N VAL A 50 -0.60 26.61 11.64
CA VAL A 50 -1.90 26.02 11.28
C VAL A 50 -2.76 26.94 10.40
N PRO A 51 -3.02 28.21 10.78
CA PRO A 51 -3.80 29.09 9.92
C PRO A 51 -3.10 29.40 8.58
N LEU A 52 -1.76 29.48 8.56
CA LEU A 52 -1.02 29.72 7.33
C LEU A 52 -1.08 28.53 6.36
N VAL A 53 -0.79 27.31 6.84
CA VAL A 53 -0.78 26.11 6.00
C VAL A 53 -2.17 25.82 5.44
N ARG A 54 -3.24 26.03 6.23
CA ARG A 54 -4.63 25.94 5.75
C ARG A 54 -4.92 26.91 4.61
N LYS A 55 -4.48 28.16 4.74
CA LYS A 55 -4.66 29.19 3.70
C LYS A 55 -3.87 28.86 2.44
N VAL A 56 -2.65 28.36 2.59
CA VAL A 56 -1.80 27.94 1.47
C VAL A 56 -2.42 26.74 0.75
N LEU A 57 -2.78 25.67 1.47
CA LEU A 57 -3.45 24.49 0.91
C LEU A 57 -4.70 24.88 0.11
N ALA A 58 -5.62 25.66 0.70
CA ALA A 58 -6.84 26.10 0.01
C ALA A 58 -6.55 26.90 -1.26
N LYS A 59 -5.52 27.75 -1.25
CA LYS A 59 -5.15 28.56 -2.43
C LYS A 59 -4.54 27.69 -3.53
N VAL A 60 -3.69 26.74 -3.16
CA VAL A 60 -3.04 25.83 -4.11
C VAL A 60 -4.06 24.85 -4.68
N GLU A 61 -4.93 24.26 -3.86
CA GLU A 61 -6.06 23.43 -4.28
C GLU A 61 -6.96 24.14 -5.30
N ALA A 62 -7.36 25.39 -5.00
CA ALA A 62 -8.16 26.19 -5.92
C ALA A 62 -7.43 26.48 -7.25
N ALA A 63 -6.11 26.68 -7.23
CA ALA A 63 -5.32 26.89 -8.44
C ALA A 63 -5.18 25.60 -9.28
N TYR A 64 -5.11 24.43 -8.64
CA TYR A 64 -5.03 23.13 -9.29
C TYR A 64 -6.41 22.59 -9.73
N GLY A 65 -7.50 23.10 -9.15
CA GLY A 65 -8.86 22.64 -9.39
C GLY A 65 -9.16 21.24 -8.81
N ARG A 66 -8.30 20.76 -7.89
CA ARG A 66 -8.40 19.45 -7.24
C ARG A 66 -7.56 19.44 -5.96
N PRO A 67 -7.81 18.51 -5.01
CA PRO A 67 -7.00 18.36 -3.81
C PRO A 67 -5.51 18.23 -4.13
N VAL A 68 -4.66 18.73 -3.25
CA VAL A 68 -3.20 18.74 -3.41
C VAL A 68 -2.52 18.19 -2.17
N ASP A 69 -1.35 17.60 -2.37
CA ASP A 69 -0.42 17.21 -1.32
C ASP A 69 0.80 18.14 -1.39
N ILE A 70 1.31 18.58 -0.23
CA ILE A 70 2.47 19.47 -0.14
C ILE A 70 3.50 18.93 0.83
N GLU A 71 4.76 18.94 0.41
CA GLU A 71 5.90 18.82 1.31
C GLU A 71 6.38 20.22 1.66
N PHE A 72 6.70 20.45 2.93
CA PHE A 72 7.06 21.77 3.41
C PHE A 72 8.22 21.75 4.41
N ALA A 73 8.89 22.89 4.51
CA ALA A 73 9.75 23.23 5.63
C ALA A 73 9.18 24.43 6.39
N TRP A 74 9.38 24.44 7.71
CA TRP A 74 9.01 25.54 8.58
C TRP A 74 10.26 26.08 9.26
N ASP A 75 10.60 27.33 8.96
CA ASP A 75 11.76 28.02 9.54
C ASP A 75 11.40 29.48 9.80
N ASP A 76 11.74 30.00 10.99
CA ASP A 76 11.52 31.41 11.35
C ASP A 76 10.11 31.96 11.01
N ASN A 77 9.07 31.20 11.35
CA ASN A 77 7.67 31.49 11.02
C ASN A 77 7.34 31.61 9.52
N LYS A 78 8.18 31.07 8.65
CA LYS A 78 7.99 31.01 7.21
C LYS A 78 7.71 29.58 6.80
N LEU A 79 6.67 29.42 5.97
CA LEU A 79 6.37 28.17 5.30
C LEU A 79 7.05 28.16 3.93
N HIS A 80 7.93 27.18 3.72
CA HIS A 80 8.56 26.90 2.44
C HIS A 80 7.89 25.69 1.82
N ILE A 81 7.30 25.83 0.63
CA ILE A 81 6.78 24.69 -0.13
C ILE A 81 7.96 24.06 -0.85
N LEU A 82 8.28 22.82 -0.50
CA LEU A 82 9.38 22.05 -1.10
C LEU A 82 8.89 21.25 -2.29
N GLN A 83 7.69 20.67 -2.16
CA GLN A 83 7.02 19.95 -3.23
C GLN A 83 5.51 20.22 -3.14
N CYS A 84 4.86 20.27 -4.30
CA CYS A 84 3.41 20.34 -4.40
C CYS A 84 2.98 19.45 -5.56
N ARG A 85 2.10 18.50 -5.29
CA ARG A 85 1.53 17.60 -6.31
C ARG A 85 0.01 17.62 -6.22
N SER A 86 -0.65 17.43 -7.36
CA SER A 86 -2.07 17.10 -7.32
C SER A 86 -2.23 15.79 -6.57
N LEU A 87 -3.12 15.76 -5.59
CA LEU A 87 -3.52 14.53 -4.95
C LEU A 87 -4.39 13.81 -5.96
N SER A 88 -3.86 12.73 -6.48
CA SER A 88 -4.53 11.93 -7.48
C SER A 88 -5.69 11.25 -6.77
N THR A 89 -6.86 11.81 -6.96
CA THR A 89 -8.10 11.22 -6.49
C THR A 89 -8.56 10.31 -7.62
N ARG A 90 -8.48 9.00 -7.39
CA ARG A 90 -9.29 8.08 -8.19
C ARG A 90 -10.73 8.55 -8.07
N ARG A 91 -11.53 8.41 -9.13
CA ARG A 91 -13.00 8.44 -8.95
C ARG A 91 -13.37 7.23 -8.13
N GLU A 92 -13.28 7.36 -6.81
CA GLU A 92 -13.83 6.36 -5.90
C GLU A 92 -15.32 6.26 -6.18
N MET A 93 -15.80 5.03 -6.27
CA MET A 93 -17.22 4.80 -6.43
C MET A 93 -17.91 5.31 -5.16
N GLU A 94 -19.03 6.04 -5.30
CA GLU A 94 -19.77 6.50 -4.11
C GLU A 94 -20.24 5.32 -3.25
N LYS A 95 -20.56 4.19 -3.90
CA LYS A 95 -21.00 2.96 -3.25
C LYS A 95 -20.56 1.74 -4.04
N VAL A 96 -20.07 0.74 -3.33
CA VAL A 96 -19.84 -0.62 -3.85
C VAL A 96 -20.80 -1.56 -3.14
N VAL A 97 -21.40 -2.48 -3.88
CA VAL A 97 -22.24 -3.55 -3.33
C VAL A 97 -21.55 -4.86 -3.62
N ILE A 98 -21.03 -5.51 -2.58
CA ILE A 98 -20.42 -6.84 -2.70
C ILE A 98 -21.55 -7.85 -2.94
N PRO A 99 -21.42 -8.74 -3.94
CA PRO A 99 -22.39 -9.80 -4.16
C PRO A 99 -22.61 -10.65 -2.89
N GLU A 100 -23.88 -10.90 -2.56
CA GLU A 100 -24.24 -11.74 -1.43
C GLU A 100 -24.16 -13.23 -1.81
N ASN A 101 -24.01 -14.10 -0.80
CA ASN A 101 -24.05 -15.56 -0.95
C ASN A 101 -22.99 -16.14 -1.92
N ILE A 102 -21.80 -15.54 -1.97
CA ILE A 102 -20.66 -16.11 -2.69
C ILE A 102 -20.29 -17.45 -2.02
N PRO A 103 -20.30 -18.59 -2.75
CA PRO A 103 -19.90 -19.87 -2.19
C PRO A 103 -18.48 -19.81 -1.62
N PRO A 104 -18.22 -20.30 -0.39
CA PRO A 104 -16.90 -20.21 0.25
C PRO A 104 -15.75 -20.73 -0.60
N GLU A 105 -15.98 -21.79 -1.38
CA GLU A 105 -15.01 -22.40 -2.28
C GLU A 105 -14.60 -21.50 -3.46
N ARG A 106 -15.40 -20.47 -3.78
CA ARG A 106 -15.08 -19.48 -4.83
C ARG A 106 -14.33 -18.28 -4.27
N ILE A 107 -14.24 -18.11 -2.95
CA ILE A 107 -13.57 -16.97 -2.32
C ILE A 107 -12.06 -17.22 -2.37
N LEU A 108 -11.34 -16.28 -2.98
CA LEU A 108 -9.88 -16.21 -2.90
C LEU A 108 -9.44 -15.48 -1.63
N PHE A 109 -10.07 -14.35 -1.30
CA PHE A 109 -9.76 -13.62 -0.08
C PHE A 109 -10.90 -12.73 0.44
N THR A 110 -10.83 -12.40 1.74
CA THR A 110 -11.58 -11.29 2.37
C THR A 110 -10.63 -10.41 3.19
N THR A 111 -10.95 -9.11 3.31
CA THR A 111 -10.16 -8.15 4.10
C THR A 111 -11.04 -7.03 4.69
N HIS A 112 -10.57 -6.38 5.76
CA HIS A 112 -11.31 -5.38 6.54
C HIS A 112 -10.60 -4.02 6.71
N VAL A 113 -9.49 -3.81 6.00
CA VAL A 113 -8.55 -2.70 6.26
C VAL A 113 -8.03 -2.07 4.98
N GLY A 114 -7.68 -0.78 5.06
CA GLY A 114 -7.01 -0.03 3.99
C GLY A 114 -7.73 -0.05 2.64
N LEU A 115 -9.06 0.01 2.66
CA LEU A 115 -9.90 -0.13 1.48
C LEU A 115 -10.33 1.24 0.93
N SER A 116 -10.28 1.36 -0.40
CA SER A 116 -11.01 2.38 -1.17
C SER A 116 -12.24 1.73 -1.81
N ASN A 117 -13.29 2.51 -2.10
CA ASN A 117 -14.43 2.00 -2.86
C ASN A 117 -14.01 1.68 -4.31
N SER A 118 -13.89 0.39 -4.62
CA SER A 118 -13.38 -0.09 -5.91
C SER A 118 -14.04 -1.40 -6.34
N ILE A 119 -14.28 -1.54 -7.65
CA ILE A 119 -14.55 -2.83 -8.29
C ILE A 119 -13.45 -3.07 -9.32
N VAL A 120 -12.80 -4.23 -9.26
CA VAL A 120 -11.80 -4.67 -10.24
C VAL A 120 -12.32 -5.95 -10.87
N PRO A 121 -13.06 -5.84 -11.98
CA PRO A 121 -13.66 -7.00 -12.60
C PRO A 121 -12.66 -7.72 -13.50
N ASP A 122 -12.95 -8.98 -13.78
CA ASP A 122 -12.39 -9.76 -14.89
C ASP A 122 -10.85 -9.84 -14.90
N LEU A 123 -10.25 -10.10 -13.74
CA LEU A 123 -8.82 -10.38 -13.66
C LEU A 123 -8.56 -11.81 -14.17
N GLU A 124 -7.92 -11.89 -15.33
CA GLU A 124 -7.65 -13.15 -16.05
C GLU A 124 -6.36 -13.82 -15.57
N TYR A 125 -5.41 -13.01 -15.07
CA TYR A 125 -4.13 -13.49 -14.57
C TYR A 125 -3.87 -13.04 -13.13
N ILE A 126 -3.27 -13.93 -12.35
CA ILE A 126 -2.71 -13.62 -11.04
C ILE A 126 -1.22 -13.89 -11.11
N VAL A 127 -0.42 -12.86 -10.87
CA VAL A 127 1.02 -12.99 -10.59
C VAL A 127 1.16 -13.02 -9.07
N TYR A 128 1.47 -14.18 -8.54
CA TYR A 128 1.68 -14.41 -7.12
C TYR A 128 3.17 -14.57 -6.82
N VAL A 129 3.73 -13.63 -6.06
CA VAL A 129 5.05 -13.77 -5.45
C VAL A 129 4.82 -14.35 -4.06
N ASP A 130 5.15 -15.62 -3.86
CA ASP A 130 4.93 -16.34 -2.61
C ASP A 130 5.72 -15.64 -1.47
N PRO A 131 5.05 -15.07 -0.45
CA PRO A 131 5.73 -14.36 0.62
C PRO A 131 6.70 -15.23 1.44
N ARG A 132 6.40 -16.53 1.61
CA ARG A 132 7.27 -17.44 2.36
C ARG A 132 8.47 -17.86 1.53
N ALA A 133 8.28 -18.14 0.24
CA ALA A 133 9.40 -18.44 -0.65
C ALA A 133 10.30 -17.22 -0.86
N TYR A 134 9.72 -16.02 -1.00
CA TYR A 134 10.45 -14.76 -1.16
C TYR A 134 11.35 -14.45 0.04
N ASP A 135 10.86 -14.69 1.26
CA ASP A 135 11.66 -14.49 2.46
C ASP A 135 12.73 -15.56 2.69
N GLY A 136 12.62 -16.70 2.01
CA GLY A 136 13.69 -17.69 1.95
C GLY A 136 14.91 -17.23 1.14
N LEU A 137 14.78 -16.19 0.31
CA LEU A 137 15.87 -15.65 -0.51
C LEU A 137 16.87 -14.89 0.37
N LYS A 138 18.15 -15.27 0.27
CA LYS A 138 19.20 -14.81 1.20
C LYS A 138 19.99 -13.63 0.65
N THR A 139 20.06 -13.51 -0.66
CA THR A 139 20.90 -12.52 -1.33
C THR A 139 20.08 -11.38 -1.93
N TYR A 140 20.73 -10.23 -2.05
CA TYR A 140 20.15 -9.07 -2.71
C TYR A 140 19.87 -9.37 -4.19
N GLU A 141 20.79 -10.09 -4.85
CA GLU A 141 20.69 -10.49 -6.25
C GLU A 141 19.47 -11.37 -6.51
N GLU A 142 19.20 -12.36 -5.65
CA GLU A 142 18.00 -13.20 -5.75
C GLU A 142 16.72 -12.37 -5.67
N LYS A 143 16.62 -11.45 -4.70
CA LYS A 143 15.44 -10.60 -4.53
C LYS A 143 15.27 -9.60 -5.68
N MET A 144 16.35 -9.06 -6.23
CA MET A 144 16.33 -8.21 -7.42
C MET A 144 15.97 -8.97 -8.69
N LYS A 145 16.28 -10.26 -8.76
CA LYS A 145 15.83 -11.12 -9.85
C LYS A 145 14.31 -11.24 -9.87
N ILE A 146 13.67 -11.42 -8.70
CA ILE A 146 12.21 -11.42 -8.60
C ILE A 146 11.60 -10.09 -9.08
N ALA A 147 12.18 -8.96 -8.68
CA ALA A 147 11.76 -7.65 -9.17
C ALA A 147 11.87 -7.53 -10.71
N SER A 148 12.92 -8.11 -11.29
CA SER A 148 13.12 -8.14 -12.74
C SER A 148 12.07 -9.01 -13.44
N VAL A 149 11.73 -10.17 -12.86
CA VAL A 149 10.64 -11.05 -13.37
C VAL A 149 9.31 -10.34 -13.33
N VAL A 150 8.99 -9.64 -12.23
CA VAL A 150 7.76 -8.82 -12.13
C VAL A 150 7.70 -7.76 -13.23
N ASN A 151 8.83 -7.10 -13.53
CA ASN A 151 8.90 -6.12 -14.61
C ASN A 151 8.67 -6.74 -16.00
N LEU A 152 9.19 -7.95 -16.25
CA LEU A 152 8.94 -8.69 -17.49
C LEU A 152 7.46 -9.05 -17.61
N LEU A 153 6.86 -9.59 -16.55
CA LEU A 153 5.44 -9.93 -16.51
C LEU A 153 4.54 -8.71 -16.73
N ASN A 154 4.91 -7.55 -16.17
CA ASN A 154 4.18 -6.31 -16.41
C ASN A 154 4.16 -5.90 -17.89
N LYS A 155 5.24 -6.19 -18.63
CA LYS A 155 5.33 -5.95 -20.08
C LYS A 155 4.51 -6.99 -20.86
N ASP A 156 4.71 -8.27 -20.57
CA ASP A 156 4.15 -9.36 -21.38
C ASP A 156 2.64 -9.59 -21.11
N LEU A 157 2.15 -9.18 -19.94
CA LEU A 157 0.71 -9.16 -19.60
C LEU A 157 0.04 -7.80 -19.87
N SER A 158 0.70 -6.86 -20.56
CA SER A 158 0.22 -5.48 -20.72
C SER A 158 -1.16 -5.35 -21.40
N GLU A 159 -1.49 -6.27 -22.31
CA GLU A 159 -2.79 -6.35 -23.00
C GLU A 159 -3.79 -7.27 -22.27
N LYS A 160 -3.46 -7.74 -21.06
CA LYS A 160 -4.27 -8.61 -20.22
C LYS A 160 -4.72 -7.88 -18.97
N ARG A 161 -5.78 -8.39 -18.33
CA ARG A 161 -6.20 -7.93 -17.01
C ARG A 161 -5.55 -8.81 -15.96
N PHE A 162 -4.64 -8.26 -15.15
CA PHE A 162 -3.91 -9.05 -14.17
C PHE A 162 -3.76 -8.35 -12.82
N ALA A 163 -3.61 -9.17 -11.78
CA ALA A 163 -3.31 -8.75 -10.43
C ALA A 163 -1.91 -9.20 -10.02
N LEU A 164 -1.24 -8.36 -9.23
CA LEU A 164 -0.01 -8.67 -8.52
C LEU A 164 -0.36 -8.96 -7.06
N LEU A 165 -0.02 -10.13 -6.54
CA LEU A 165 -0.19 -10.51 -5.15
C LEU A 165 1.20 -10.85 -4.60
N GLY A 166 1.62 -10.27 -3.48
CA GLY A 166 2.93 -10.64 -2.93
C GLY A 166 3.28 -10.01 -1.59
N PRO A 167 4.53 -10.17 -1.13
CA PRO A 167 4.93 -9.86 0.24
C PRO A 167 4.93 -8.36 0.53
N GLY A 168 4.29 -7.99 1.65
CA GLY A 168 4.42 -6.70 2.33
C GLY A 168 4.43 -5.47 1.43
N ARG A 169 5.33 -4.53 1.67
CA ARG A 169 5.39 -3.21 1.02
C ARG A 169 6.16 -3.23 -0.30
N TRP A 170 5.44 -3.18 -1.42
CA TRP A 170 6.06 -3.03 -2.73
C TRP A 170 6.58 -1.61 -2.91
N GLY A 171 7.68 -1.45 -3.64
CA GLY A 171 8.30 -0.14 -3.87
C GLY A 171 9.03 0.48 -2.67
N SER A 172 9.20 -0.29 -1.59
CA SER A 172 10.13 0.05 -0.51
C SER A 172 11.59 0.01 -1.00
N ASN A 173 12.45 0.87 -0.44
CA ASN A 173 13.91 0.74 -0.59
C ASN A 173 14.46 -0.45 0.22
N ASP A 174 13.73 -0.90 1.24
CA ASP A 174 14.05 -2.11 1.98
C ASP A 174 13.49 -3.34 1.26
N ILE A 175 14.39 -4.15 0.68
CA ILE A 175 14.11 -5.40 -0.03
C ILE A 175 13.55 -6.52 0.87
N ASN A 176 13.55 -6.34 2.18
CA ASN A 176 12.97 -7.29 3.13
C ASN A 176 11.53 -6.97 3.50
N LEU A 177 11.04 -5.77 3.16
CA LEU A 177 9.65 -5.40 3.41
C LEU A 177 8.71 -5.83 2.28
N GLY A 178 9.23 -6.05 1.06
CA GLY A 178 8.45 -6.48 -0.09
C GLY A 178 9.26 -6.45 -1.38
N VAL A 179 8.60 -6.62 -2.52
CA VAL A 179 9.29 -6.64 -3.81
C VAL A 179 9.74 -5.23 -4.19
N ARG A 180 11.04 -5.06 -4.44
CA ARG A 180 11.62 -3.77 -4.83
C ARG A 180 11.30 -3.43 -6.28
N VAL A 181 10.24 -2.67 -6.50
CA VAL A 181 9.79 -2.22 -7.82
C VAL A 181 9.55 -0.71 -7.86
N SER A 182 9.79 -0.10 -9.01
CA SER A 182 9.25 1.24 -9.29
C SER A 182 7.85 1.13 -9.88
N TYR A 183 7.12 2.24 -9.93
CA TYR A 183 5.85 2.35 -10.66
C TYR A 183 5.95 1.78 -12.08
N ALA A 184 7.00 2.12 -12.83
CA ALA A 184 7.18 1.67 -14.21
C ALA A 184 7.24 0.14 -14.35
N ASN A 185 7.59 -0.57 -13.27
CA ASN A 185 7.68 -2.03 -13.26
C ASN A 185 6.33 -2.72 -13.05
N ILE A 186 5.27 -2.00 -12.65
CA ILE A 186 3.97 -2.59 -12.31
C ILE A 186 2.76 -1.82 -12.88
N ASN A 187 3.00 -0.77 -13.67
CA ASN A 187 1.98 0.15 -14.18
C ASN A 187 0.91 -0.43 -15.13
N LYS A 188 0.99 -1.72 -15.48
CA LYS A 188 -0.02 -2.41 -16.30
C LYS A 188 -0.96 -3.27 -15.47
N ALA A 189 -0.62 -3.55 -14.21
CA ALA A 189 -1.49 -4.28 -13.29
C ALA A 189 -2.79 -3.50 -13.06
N LYS A 190 -3.84 -4.21 -12.66
CA LYS A 190 -5.11 -3.61 -12.24
C LYS A 190 -5.29 -3.64 -10.73
N LEU A 191 -4.56 -4.53 -10.08
CA LEU A 191 -4.58 -4.70 -8.63
C LEU A 191 -3.19 -5.08 -8.14
N LEU A 192 -2.80 -4.50 -7.01
CA LEU A 192 -1.66 -4.88 -6.20
C LEU A 192 -2.16 -5.26 -4.81
N MET A 193 -1.98 -6.51 -4.43
CA MET A 193 -2.27 -6.99 -3.09
C MET A 193 -0.97 -7.17 -2.31
N GLU A 194 -0.91 -6.49 -1.17
CA GLU A 194 0.20 -6.55 -0.24
C GLU A 194 -0.16 -7.51 0.89
N ILE A 195 0.47 -8.67 0.89
CA ILE A 195 0.20 -9.78 1.82
C ILE A 195 1.21 -9.71 2.95
N ALA A 196 0.73 -9.43 4.16
CA ALA A 196 1.54 -9.28 5.34
C ALA A 196 1.15 -10.34 6.39
N PHE A 197 2.00 -11.36 6.54
CA PHE A 197 1.89 -12.34 7.62
C PHE A 197 2.52 -11.79 8.90
N ALA A 198 1.90 -12.04 10.04
CA ALA A 198 2.44 -11.74 11.35
C ALA A 198 3.69 -12.60 11.63
N ARG A 199 4.76 -11.98 12.14
CA ARG A 199 6.02 -12.63 12.53
C ARG A 199 6.53 -12.05 13.83
N ASP A 200 6.85 -12.91 14.79
CA ASP A 200 7.42 -12.49 16.10
C ASP A 200 6.62 -11.37 16.80
N GLY A 201 5.29 -11.35 16.60
CA GLY A 201 4.41 -10.31 17.13
C GLY A 201 4.34 -9.00 16.32
N TYR A 202 5.00 -8.93 15.16
CA TYR A 202 5.02 -7.79 14.25
C TYR A 202 4.38 -8.13 12.91
N THR A 203 3.59 -7.20 12.37
CA THR A 203 3.00 -7.31 11.04
C THR A 203 3.72 -6.35 10.10
N PRO A 204 4.27 -6.80 8.96
CA PRO A 204 4.94 -5.94 7.99
C PRO A 204 4.10 -4.72 7.59
N GLU A 205 4.77 -3.59 7.38
CA GLU A 205 4.11 -2.38 6.87
C GLU A 205 3.60 -2.59 5.45
N VAL A 206 2.53 -1.88 5.10
CA VAL A 206 1.95 -1.81 3.75
C VAL A 206 2.16 -0.41 3.17
N SER A 207 2.05 -0.25 1.85
CA SER A 207 2.32 1.00 1.12
C SER A 207 1.26 2.08 1.37
N TYR A 208 0.15 1.77 2.06
CA TYR A 208 -0.95 2.70 2.30
C TYR A 208 -0.47 4.02 2.92
N GLY A 209 -0.72 5.14 2.25
CA GLY A 209 -0.31 6.49 2.70
C GLY A 209 1.10 6.94 2.30
N THR A 210 1.83 6.19 1.46
CA THR A 210 3.18 6.55 0.98
C THR A 210 3.19 7.31 -0.36
N HIS A 211 4.36 7.83 -0.78
CA HIS A 211 4.53 8.36 -2.15
C HIS A 211 4.20 7.32 -3.22
N PHE A 212 4.66 6.09 -3.03
CA PHE A 212 4.39 4.98 -3.92
C PHE A 212 2.88 4.70 -4.04
N PHE A 213 2.11 4.85 -2.96
CA PHE A 213 0.66 4.75 -3.01
C PHE A 213 0.02 5.79 -3.94
N GLN A 214 0.50 7.04 -3.94
CA GLN A 214 -0.04 8.05 -4.86
C GLN A 214 0.28 7.71 -6.32
N ASP A 215 1.47 7.19 -6.60
CA ASP A 215 1.83 6.71 -7.94
C ASP A 215 0.92 5.56 -8.40
N LEU A 216 0.55 4.64 -7.49
CA LEU A 216 -0.41 3.56 -7.78
C LEU A 216 -1.81 4.08 -8.08
N VAL A 217 -2.27 5.08 -7.33
CA VAL A 217 -3.58 5.71 -7.56
C VAL A 217 -3.60 6.43 -8.92
N GLU A 218 -2.51 7.09 -9.31
CA GLU A 218 -2.33 7.68 -10.64
C GLU A 218 -2.36 6.65 -11.77
N ALA A 219 -1.84 5.46 -11.50
CA ALA A 219 -1.78 4.33 -12.42
C ALA A 219 -3.12 3.62 -12.61
N ASP A 220 -4.16 3.99 -11.84
CA ASP A 220 -5.40 3.24 -11.75
C ASP A 220 -5.21 1.80 -11.22
N ILE A 221 -4.19 1.57 -10.40
CA ILE A 221 -3.92 0.29 -9.72
C ILE A 221 -4.62 0.28 -8.37
N VAL A 222 -5.48 -0.71 -8.16
CA VAL A 222 -6.13 -0.91 -6.85
C VAL A 222 -5.17 -1.56 -5.89
N ILE A 223 -4.92 -0.94 -4.75
CA ILE A 223 -4.13 -1.55 -3.68
C ILE A 223 -5.04 -2.23 -2.66
N VAL A 224 -4.66 -3.44 -2.25
CA VAL A 224 -5.37 -4.24 -1.24
C VAL A 224 -4.37 -4.73 -0.20
N PRO A 225 -4.35 -4.16 1.00
CA PRO A 225 -3.62 -4.78 2.09
C PRO A 225 -4.40 -6.01 2.58
N LEU A 226 -3.70 -7.14 2.68
CA LEU A 226 -4.24 -8.40 3.19
C LEU A 226 -3.38 -8.87 4.37
N PHE A 227 -4.06 -9.17 5.48
CA PHE A 227 -3.45 -9.72 6.68
C PHE A 227 -4.06 -11.09 6.94
N PRO A 228 -3.46 -12.18 6.42
CA PRO A 228 -4.05 -13.53 6.49
C PRO A 228 -4.26 -14.05 7.92
N ASP A 229 -3.52 -13.50 8.89
CA ASP A 229 -3.62 -13.89 10.31
C ASP A 229 -4.75 -13.16 11.07
N ASP A 230 -5.45 -12.22 10.43
CA ASP A 230 -6.68 -11.64 10.99
C ASP A 230 -7.77 -12.72 11.07
N PRO A 231 -8.36 -13.01 12.26
CA PRO A 231 -9.41 -14.02 12.40
C PRO A 231 -10.64 -13.82 11.50
N GLY A 232 -10.89 -12.60 11.03
CA GLY A 232 -11.97 -12.29 10.09
C GLY A 232 -11.60 -12.45 8.60
N ALA A 233 -10.31 -12.60 8.29
CA ALA A 233 -9.82 -12.73 6.94
C ALA A 233 -9.88 -14.17 6.44
N ILE A 234 -10.27 -14.33 5.18
CA ILE A 234 -10.11 -15.54 4.41
C ILE A 234 -8.97 -15.29 3.44
N PHE A 235 -8.07 -16.26 3.30
CA PHE A 235 -7.06 -16.26 2.25
C PHE A 235 -6.84 -17.69 1.75
N ASN A 236 -7.31 -17.98 0.55
CA ASN A 236 -7.16 -19.29 -0.08
C ASN A 236 -5.77 -19.41 -0.73
N GLU A 237 -4.74 -19.42 0.11
CA GLU A 237 -3.36 -19.55 -0.32
C GLU A 237 -3.12 -20.90 -1.03
N SER A 238 -3.83 -21.94 -0.61
CA SER A 238 -3.75 -23.27 -1.21
C SER A 238 -4.12 -23.25 -2.70
N PHE A 239 -5.08 -22.42 -3.11
CA PHE A 239 -5.38 -22.24 -4.53
C PHE A 239 -4.17 -21.66 -5.28
N LEU A 240 -3.52 -20.63 -4.74
CA LEU A 240 -2.38 -19.96 -5.39
C LEU A 240 -1.17 -20.89 -5.53
N ILE A 241 -0.87 -21.65 -4.47
CA ILE A 241 0.26 -22.58 -4.43
C ILE A 241 0.04 -23.80 -5.34
N ASN A 242 -1.19 -24.35 -5.37
CA ASN A 242 -1.45 -25.62 -6.08
C ASN A 242 -1.95 -25.44 -7.53
N SER A 243 -2.35 -24.24 -7.94
CA SER A 243 -2.74 -23.96 -9.32
C SER A 243 -1.57 -24.15 -10.29
N GLN A 244 -1.89 -24.49 -11.54
CA GLN A 244 -0.90 -24.59 -12.62
C GLN A 244 -0.13 -23.27 -12.74
N ASN A 245 1.19 -23.34 -12.63
CA ASN A 245 2.08 -22.22 -12.87
C ASN A 245 2.40 -22.16 -14.36
N VAL A 246 1.99 -21.08 -15.03
CA VAL A 246 2.27 -20.81 -16.46
C VAL A 246 3.40 -19.79 -16.62
N LEU A 247 4.24 -19.55 -15.59
CA LEU A 247 5.33 -18.56 -15.65
C LEU A 247 6.23 -18.78 -16.86
N LYS A 248 6.73 -20.00 -17.07
CA LYS A 248 7.60 -20.32 -18.22
C LYS A 248 6.91 -20.16 -19.58
N ASP A 249 5.58 -20.23 -19.64
CA ASP A 249 4.83 -20.04 -20.88
C ASP A 249 4.72 -18.55 -21.24
N VAL A 250 4.71 -17.67 -20.22
CA VAL A 250 4.65 -16.21 -20.38
C VAL A 250 6.05 -15.59 -20.50
N VAL A 251 6.97 -16.01 -19.62
CA VAL A 251 8.35 -15.50 -19.52
C VAL A 251 9.30 -16.71 -19.40
N PRO A 252 9.69 -17.35 -20.51
CA PRO A 252 10.53 -18.56 -20.49
C PRO A 252 11.87 -18.37 -19.77
N GLU A 253 12.46 -17.17 -19.87
CA GLU A 253 13.71 -16.80 -19.20
C GLU A 253 13.62 -16.70 -17.66
N ALA A 254 12.41 -16.78 -17.09
CA ALA A 254 12.15 -16.75 -15.65
C ALA A 254 11.80 -18.13 -15.07
N GLU A 255 11.99 -19.23 -15.81
CA GLU A 255 11.67 -20.60 -15.36
C GLU A 255 12.31 -20.95 -14.00
N ASP A 256 13.53 -20.48 -13.75
CA ASP A 256 14.22 -20.75 -12.49
C ASP A 256 13.67 -19.98 -11.28
N CYS A 257 12.70 -19.10 -11.49
CA CYS A 257 11.98 -18.37 -10.46
C CYS A 257 10.61 -19.00 -10.11
N GLU A 258 10.22 -20.13 -10.73
CA GLU A 258 8.90 -20.77 -10.52
C GLU A 258 8.60 -21.20 -9.08
N GLN A 259 9.64 -21.36 -8.26
CA GLN A 259 9.51 -21.68 -6.83
C GLN A 259 9.07 -20.47 -5.99
N VAL A 260 9.24 -19.25 -6.51
CA VAL A 260 8.91 -17.99 -5.81
C VAL A 260 7.80 -17.23 -6.52
N VAL A 261 7.79 -17.25 -7.85
CA VAL A 261 6.82 -16.54 -8.69
C VAL A 261 5.92 -17.54 -9.38
N ARG A 262 4.62 -17.35 -9.20
CA ARG A 262 3.58 -18.13 -9.88
C ARG A 262 2.77 -17.20 -10.76
N VAL A 263 2.56 -17.61 -12.01
CA VAL A 263 1.62 -16.95 -12.91
C VAL A 263 0.47 -17.92 -13.12
N ILE A 264 -0.73 -17.50 -12.75
CA ILE A 264 -1.94 -18.32 -12.81
C ILE A 264 -2.86 -17.68 -13.84
N HIS A 265 -3.21 -18.43 -14.87
CA HIS A 265 -4.28 -18.07 -15.78
C HIS A 265 -5.61 -18.57 -15.20
N VAL A 266 -6.37 -17.67 -14.59
CA VAL A 266 -7.58 -17.98 -13.81
C VAL A 266 -8.63 -18.71 -14.65
N PRO A 267 -8.96 -18.29 -15.89
CA PRO A 267 -9.95 -18.99 -16.71
C PRO A 267 -9.63 -20.46 -16.98
N SER A 268 -8.36 -20.84 -17.09
CA SER A 268 -8.00 -22.25 -17.31
C SER A 268 -8.14 -23.13 -16.07
N VAL A 269 -8.11 -22.55 -14.87
CA VAL A 269 -8.21 -23.31 -13.60
C VAL A 269 -9.55 -23.16 -12.90
N CYS A 270 -10.38 -22.20 -13.33
CA CYS A 270 -11.68 -21.87 -12.75
C CYS A 270 -12.84 -21.98 -13.75
N ASN A 271 -12.79 -22.92 -14.69
CA ASN A 271 -13.89 -23.19 -15.66
C ASN A 271 -14.33 -21.96 -16.48
N GLY A 272 -13.39 -21.12 -16.89
CA GLY A 272 -13.67 -19.89 -17.65
C GLY A 272 -13.98 -18.65 -16.80
N ASP A 273 -14.14 -18.81 -15.48
CA ASP A 273 -14.30 -17.68 -14.56
C ASP A 273 -13.03 -16.80 -14.51
N SER A 274 -13.21 -15.57 -14.05
CA SER A 274 -12.14 -14.61 -13.77
C SER A 274 -12.19 -14.21 -12.29
N LEU A 275 -11.09 -13.66 -11.77
CA LEU A 275 -11.08 -13.10 -10.43
C LEU A 275 -11.81 -11.75 -10.44
N GLN A 276 -12.81 -11.63 -9.59
CA GLN A 276 -13.62 -10.44 -9.35
C GLN A 276 -13.24 -9.88 -7.97
N VAL A 277 -12.91 -8.58 -7.89
CA VAL A 277 -12.58 -7.95 -6.60
C VAL A 277 -13.50 -6.77 -6.33
N TYR A 278 -14.10 -6.79 -5.15
CA TYR A 278 -15.01 -5.76 -4.67
C TYR A 278 -14.53 -5.24 -3.32
N LEU A 279 -14.34 -3.92 -3.22
CA LEU A 279 -13.88 -3.24 -2.02
C LEU A 279 -14.90 -2.17 -1.63
N ASP A 280 -15.47 -2.32 -0.45
CA ASP A 280 -16.41 -1.39 0.18
C ASP A 280 -15.74 -0.78 1.42
N SER A 281 -15.26 0.46 1.26
CA SER A 281 -14.58 1.20 2.32
C SER A 281 -15.54 1.63 3.43
N LEU A 282 -16.81 1.90 3.11
CA LEU A 282 -17.82 2.34 4.06
C LEU A 282 -18.13 1.24 5.09
N ASN A 283 -18.34 0.01 4.62
CA ASN A 283 -18.59 -1.15 5.48
C ASN A 283 -17.30 -1.88 5.89
N ARG A 284 -16.13 -1.41 5.43
CA ARG A 284 -14.81 -2.03 5.67
C ARG A 284 -14.80 -3.51 5.30
N LYS A 285 -15.24 -3.82 4.07
CA LYS A 285 -15.26 -5.17 3.53
C LYS A 285 -14.65 -5.20 2.15
N GLY A 286 -13.67 -6.08 1.95
CA GLY A 286 -13.13 -6.44 0.66
C GLY A 286 -13.36 -7.91 0.41
N THR A 287 -13.69 -8.29 -0.82
CA THR A 287 -13.86 -9.69 -1.21
C THR A 287 -13.33 -9.90 -2.63
N GLY A 288 -12.43 -10.87 -2.78
CA GLY A 288 -12.00 -11.40 -4.05
C GLY A 288 -12.54 -12.80 -4.25
N PHE A 289 -13.24 -13.04 -5.36
CA PHE A 289 -13.84 -14.34 -5.65
C PHE A 289 -13.80 -14.66 -7.14
N PHE A 290 -13.85 -15.94 -7.48
CA PHE A 290 -13.92 -16.39 -8.88
C PHE A 290 -15.36 -16.33 -9.36
N GLY A 291 -15.60 -15.59 -10.43
CA GLY A 291 -16.92 -15.30 -10.99
C GLY A 291 -16.92 -15.32 -12.51
N PRO A 292 -18.09 -15.48 -13.17
CA PRO A 292 -18.18 -15.30 -14.61
C PRO A 292 -17.71 -13.89 -14.99
N LYS A 293 -17.26 -13.72 -16.24
CA LYS A 293 -16.87 -12.39 -16.74
C LYS A 293 -18.08 -11.44 -16.67
N GLU A 294 -17.86 -10.20 -16.27
CA GLU A 294 -18.89 -9.17 -16.36
C GLU A 294 -19.11 -8.81 -17.83
N GLU A 295 -20.25 -9.21 -18.39
CA GLU A 295 -20.63 -8.79 -19.74
C GLU A 295 -20.89 -7.28 -19.75
N GLY A 296 -19.95 -6.53 -20.32
CA GLY A 296 -20.04 -5.13 -20.75
C GLY A 296 -21.08 -4.25 -20.04
N LYS A 297 -20.65 -3.54 -18.99
CA LYS A 297 -21.26 -2.27 -18.59
C LYS A 297 -20.50 -1.10 -19.21
#